data_AF-A0A959V3N6-F1
#
_entry.id   AF-A0A959V3N6-F1
#
_cell.length_a   1.000
_cell.length_b   1.000
_cell.length_c   1.000
_cell.angle_alpha   90.00
_cell.angle_beta   90.00
_cell.angle_gamma   90.00
#
_symmetry.space_group_name_H-M   'P 1'
#
loop_
_entity.id
_entity.type
_entity.pdbx_description
1 polymer ?
#
loop_
_entity_poly.entity_id
_entity_poly.type
_entity_poly.pdbx_seq_one_letter_code
_entity_poly.pdbx_strand_id
1 'polypeptide(L)'
;GTGRFDGWGASFFGMSGMIASGLPTVAQYPDIAHYVLPDRNKHIVDSWACSEQVITVANYFNEVAYTDVNGNAQSVPGTEGDLVPRSSHGPTRDGRLKPDVAATGDITFSAGPLATLASLIANEPFKVAPGGMHMRNGGTSMASPVVTATAALYLEKCSRATHLEVRDAIEGTARADAFTGTLPNTGWGRGKLDAFAALVLSNPMMDLSVFGDTVLCLGDSVLVSGPAFMDSYLWSSGDTVKVFYHDQPGPLSLVVVDGSGCLGISDTLQFVQVAPPPAPAITQNGSLLESSSALAYQWFFEGTPIGGANDQTYTVDFTGNYYVQITDTNGCTANSDTLFVLATAVEQVAGTELSLRPSPTEGLLFVDLPAGGTAARWWVRDALGRVVQQGRVAEGVGTFQVDVSEQATGTYLLEVRSGEARWMSRFLRR
;
A
#
# COMPACT_ATOMS: atom_id res chain seq x y z
N GLY A 1 -48.23 0.41 -31.19
CA GLY A 1 -49.44 0.49 -30.36
C GLY A 1 -50.26 1.69 -30.77
N THR A 2 -51.58 1.63 -30.63
CA THR A 2 -52.48 2.76 -30.91
C THR A 2 -52.81 3.49 -29.59
N GLY A 3 -52.34 4.72 -29.47
CA GLY A 3 -52.67 5.65 -28.38
C GLY A 3 -52.53 7.09 -28.89
N ARG A 4 -53.16 8.05 -28.20
CA ARG A 4 -53.03 9.49 -28.45
C ARG A 4 -52.38 10.15 -27.23
N PHE A 5 -51.58 11.18 -27.45
CA PHE A 5 -51.12 12.09 -26.39
C PHE A 5 -51.48 13.52 -26.79
N ASP A 6 -51.80 14.37 -25.82
CA ASP A 6 -52.04 15.80 -26.03
C ASP A 6 -50.76 16.60 -25.73
N GLY A 7 -50.32 17.42 -26.68
CA GLY A 7 -49.21 18.38 -26.53
C GLY A 7 -49.66 19.79 -26.92
N TRP A 8 -49.26 20.83 -26.17
CA TRP A 8 -50.00 22.10 -26.10
C TRP A 8 -49.29 23.38 -26.57
N GLY A 9 -48.39 23.37 -27.54
CA GLY A 9 -47.46 24.50 -27.72
C GLY A 9 -47.93 25.94 -28.11
N ALA A 10 -47.23 26.99 -27.63
CA ALA A 10 -47.22 28.40 -28.11
C ALA A 10 -46.04 28.84 -29.05
N SER A 11 -46.30 29.89 -29.81
CA SER A 11 -45.99 30.15 -31.24
C SER A 11 -44.55 30.28 -31.78
N PHE A 12 -43.50 29.77 -31.12
CA PHE A 12 -42.22 29.53 -31.82
C PHE A 12 -41.49 28.24 -31.40
N PHE A 13 -41.74 27.74 -30.20
CA PHE A 13 -41.27 26.41 -29.73
C PHE A 13 -42.33 25.60 -29.00
N GLY A 14 -43.56 26.07 -29.03
CA GLY A 14 -44.64 25.40 -28.38
C GLY A 14 -44.61 25.47 -26.85
N MET A 15 -44.68 26.64 -26.18
CA MET A 15 -45.00 26.64 -24.75
C MET A 15 -46.42 26.09 -24.53
N SER A 16 -46.52 24.88 -24.00
CA SER A 16 -47.78 24.30 -23.53
C SER A 16 -48.52 25.30 -22.65
N GLY A 17 -49.70 25.75 -23.07
CA GLY A 17 -50.58 26.54 -22.21
C GLY A 17 -50.79 25.75 -20.92
N MET A 18 -50.13 26.16 -19.84
CA MET A 18 -50.13 25.38 -18.59
C MET A 18 -51.54 25.45 -17.99
N ILE A 19 -52.30 24.35 -18.11
CA ILE A 19 -53.63 24.22 -17.51
C ILE A 19 -53.44 23.96 -16.02
N ALA A 20 -53.54 25.02 -15.21
CA ALA A 20 -53.39 24.94 -13.75
C ALA A 20 -54.72 24.79 -12.99
N SER A 21 -55.85 24.82 -13.70
CA SER A 21 -57.19 24.75 -13.10
C SER A 21 -58.13 23.94 -14.00
N GLY A 22 -59.20 23.36 -13.44
CA GLY A 22 -60.13 22.52 -14.18
C GLY A 22 -59.59 21.12 -14.54
N LEU A 23 -58.54 20.67 -13.84
CA LEU A 23 -58.02 19.30 -13.95
C LEU A 23 -59.07 18.27 -13.45
N PRO A 24 -59.17 17.08 -14.07
CA PRO A 24 -60.12 16.06 -13.61
C PRO A 24 -59.82 15.64 -12.17
N THR A 25 -60.85 15.30 -11.41
CA THR A 25 -60.67 14.71 -10.07
C THR A 25 -60.11 13.29 -10.18
N VAL A 26 -59.53 12.76 -9.10
CA VAL A 26 -59.08 11.35 -9.03
C VAL A 26 -60.23 10.37 -9.35
N ALA A 27 -61.48 10.75 -9.05
CA ALA A 27 -62.65 9.94 -9.43
C ALA A 27 -62.93 9.94 -10.94
N GLN A 28 -62.58 11.01 -11.66
CA GLN A 28 -62.75 11.14 -13.11
C GLN A 28 -61.56 10.60 -13.90
N TYR A 29 -60.35 10.72 -13.35
CA TYR A 29 -59.11 10.19 -13.91
C TYR A 29 -58.16 9.80 -12.77
N PRO A 30 -58.15 8.52 -12.32
CA PRO A 30 -57.39 8.07 -11.16
C PRO A 30 -55.90 8.38 -11.21
N ASP A 31 -55.28 8.27 -12.39
CA ASP A 31 -53.85 8.54 -12.60
C ASP A 31 -53.48 10.00 -12.30
N ILE A 32 -54.45 10.93 -12.24
CA ILE A 32 -54.19 12.31 -11.85
C ILE A 32 -53.68 12.44 -10.42
N ALA A 33 -53.87 11.43 -9.58
CA ALA A 33 -53.24 11.37 -8.25
C ALA A 33 -51.69 11.39 -8.34
N HIS A 34 -51.11 11.02 -9.48
CA HIS A 34 -49.67 11.08 -9.75
C HIS A 34 -49.24 12.37 -10.46
N TYR A 35 -50.20 13.23 -10.87
CA TYR A 35 -49.90 14.48 -11.55
C TYR A 35 -49.43 15.55 -10.56
N VAL A 36 -48.23 16.09 -10.79
CA VAL A 36 -47.71 17.22 -10.03
C VAL A 36 -47.93 18.52 -10.83
N LEU A 37 -48.41 19.57 -10.16
CA LEU A 37 -48.64 20.86 -10.82
C LEU A 37 -47.33 21.43 -11.37
N PRO A 38 -47.36 22.13 -12.52
CA PRO A 38 -46.20 22.88 -12.99
C PRO A 38 -45.79 23.94 -11.98
N ASP A 39 -44.49 24.11 -11.80
CA ASP A 39 -43.90 25.11 -10.91
C ASP A 39 -42.76 25.84 -11.64
N ARG A 40 -42.14 26.80 -10.95
CA ARG A 40 -41.02 27.59 -11.47
C ARG A 40 -39.65 27.03 -11.08
N ASN A 41 -39.59 25.88 -10.42
CA ASN A 41 -38.38 25.35 -9.78
C ASN A 41 -37.47 24.59 -10.76
N LYS A 42 -37.76 24.62 -12.08
CA LYS A 42 -36.94 23.97 -13.12
C LYS A 42 -36.64 22.50 -12.83
N HIS A 43 -37.59 21.81 -12.20
CA HIS A 43 -37.42 20.39 -11.85
C HIS A 43 -37.03 19.58 -13.08
N ILE A 44 -36.15 18.61 -12.88
CA ILE A 44 -35.91 17.56 -13.85
C ILE A 44 -37.21 16.75 -13.97
N VAL A 45 -37.80 16.77 -15.17
CA VAL A 45 -39.09 16.13 -15.49
C VAL A 45 -38.99 15.12 -16.64
N ASP A 46 -37.77 14.86 -17.13
CA ASP A 46 -37.52 13.84 -18.14
C ASP A 46 -37.53 12.44 -17.51
N SER A 47 -38.26 11.50 -18.12
CA SER A 47 -38.48 10.16 -17.56
C SER A 47 -37.17 9.37 -17.37
N TRP A 48 -36.15 9.63 -18.18
CA TRP A 48 -34.86 8.93 -18.12
C TRP A 48 -33.92 9.62 -17.13
N ALA A 49 -33.85 10.94 -17.15
CA ALA A 49 -33.07 11.74 -16.19
C ALA A 49 -33.61 11.64 -14.75
N CYS A 50 -34.88 11.27 -14.58
CA CYS A 50 -35.43 10.96 -13.27
C CYS A 50 -35.08 9.54 -12.80
N SER A 51 -34.52 8.65 -13.62
CA SER A 51 -34.24 7.26 -13.21
C SER A 51 -33.08 7.17 -12.22
N GLU A 52 -33.20 6.28 -11.22
CA GLU A 52 -32.08 5.96 -10.30
C GLU A 52 -30.97 5.15 -10.99
N GLN A 53 -31.29 4.55 -12.14
CA GLN A 53 -30.36 3.77 -12.95
C GLN A 53 -29.58 4.61 -13.97
N VAL A 54 -29.84 5.92 -14.04
CA VAL A 54 -29.22 6.84 -15.01
C VAL A 54 -28.44 7.90 -14.25
N ILE A 55 -27.18 8.09 -14.62
CA ILE A 55 -26.37 9.23 -14.16
C ILE A 55 -26.81 10.47 -14.95
N THR A 56 -27.40 11.41 -14.22
CA THR A 56 -27.97 12.65 -14.72
C THR A 56 -27.00 13.79 -14.44
N VAL A 57 -26.75 14.61 -15.45
CA VAL A 57 -25.60 15.53 -15.46
C VAL A 57 -26.07 16.98 -15.54
N ALA A 58 -25.72 17.77 -14.53
CA ALA A 58 -25.84 19.23 -14.54
C ALA A 58 -24.77 19.87 -15.44
N ASN A 59 -25.05 21.09 -15.91
CA ASN A 59 -24.14 21.85 -16.75
C ASN A 59 -23.61 23.09 -16.02
N TYR A 60 -22.30 23.28 -16.02
CA TYR A 60 -21.64 24.51 -15.57
C TYR A 60 -20.70 25.07 -16.64
N PHE A 61 -20.34 26.35 -16.51
CA PHE A 61 -19.45 27.02 -17.46
C PHE A 61 -18.03 26.47 -17.35
N ASN A 62 -17.48 25.96 -18.46
CA ASN A 62 -16.06 25.59 -18.52
C ASN A 62 -15.18 26.83 -18.49
N GLU A 63 -15.47 27.76 -19.40
CA GLU A 63 -14.79 29.02 -19.64
C GLU A 63 -15.84 30.01 -20.17
N VAL A 64 -15.58 31.31 -20.01
CA VAL A 64 -16.46 32.39 -20.49
C VAL A 64 -15.78 33.33 -21.49
N ALA A 65 -14.54 33.03 -21.86
CA ALA A 65 -13.79 33.75 -22.87
C ALA A 65 -12.97 32.78 -23.72
N TYR A 66 -12.85 33.05 -25.03
CA TYR A 66 -12.13 32.19 -25.97
C TYR A 66 -11.76 32.97 -27.23
N THR A 67 -10.93 32.39 -28.10
CA THR A 67 -10.57 32.98 -29.40
C THR A 67 -11.37 32.33 -30.53
N ASP A 68 -11.89 33.13 -31.46
CA ASP A 68 -12.63 32.62 -32.62
C ASP A 68 -11.74 32.28 -33.84
N VAL A 69 -12.35 31.77 -34.91
CA VAL A 69 -11.68 31.37 -36.15
C VAL A 69 -10.91 32.51 -36.84
N ASN A 70 -11.30 33.77 -36.60
CA ASN A 70 -10.65 34.95 -37.15
C ASN A 70 -9.56 35.51 -36.21
N GLY A 71 -9.31 34.85 -35.07
CA GLY A 71 -8.35 35.31 -34.06
C GLY A 71 -8.89 36.39 -33.12
N ASN A 72 -10.19 36.69 -33.14
CA ASN A 72 -10.75 37.68 -32.23
C ASN A 72 -11.07 37.06 -30.87
N ALA A 73 -10.80 37.81 -29.80
CA ALA A 73 -11.23 37.45 -28.47
C ALA A 73 -12.75 37.61 -28.32
N GLN A 74 -13.40 36.57 -27.82
CA GLN A 74 -14.83 36.51 -27.55
C GLN A 74 -15.04 36.38 -26.04
N SER A 75 -16.14 36.95 -25.55
CA SER A 75 -16.58 36.79 -24.16
C SER A 75 -18.08 36.55 -24.13
N VAL A 76 -18.52 35.63 -23.26
CA VAL A 76 -19.91 35.23 -23.11
C VAL A 76 -20.37 35.51 -21.69
N PRO A 77 -21.60 36.02 -21.47
CA PRO A 77 -22.12 36.24 -20.13
C PRO A 77 -22.14 34.95 -19.30
N GLY A 78 -21.55 34.99 -18.12
CA GLY A 78 -21.45 33.86 -17.20
C GLY A 78 -20.30 34.06 -16.21
N THR A 79 -20.13 33.08 -15.33
CA THR A 79 -18.97 33.00 -14.44
C THR A 79 -18.37 31.61 -14.58
N GLU A 80 -17.08 31.56 -14.87
CA GLU A 80 -16.34 30.32 -15.01
C GLU A 80 -16.47 29.46 -13.75
N GLY A 81 -16.76 28.18 -13.94
CA GLY A 81 -17.00 27.26 -12.84
C GLY A 81 -18.37 27.38 -12.18
N ASP A 82 -19.18 28.40 -12.47
CA ASP A 82 -20.52 28.53 -11.90
C ASP A 82 -21.57 27.77 -12.72
N LEU A 83 -22.66 27.39 -12.05
CA LEU A 83 -23.76 26.63 -12.63
C LEU A 83 -24.46 27.46 -13.71
N VAL A 84 -24.73 26.85 -14.86
CA VAL A 84 -25.40 27.55 -15.95
C VAL A 84 -26.88 27.76 -15.56
N PRO A 85 -27.45 28.98 -15.63
CA PRO A 85 -28.82 29.23 -15.20
C PRO A 85 -29.89 28.42 -15.95
N ARG A 86 -29.57 27.88 -17.13
CA ARG A 86 -30.45 26.99 -17.90
C ARG A 86 -30.30 25.50 -17.56
N SER A 87 -29.32 25.12 -16.74
CA SER A 87 -29.22 23.75 -16.24
C SER A 87 -30.47 23.45 -15.42
N SER A 88 -31.12 22.31 -15.69
CA SER A 88 -32.21 21.85 -14.85
C SER A 88 -31.69 21.49 -13.47
N HIS A 89 -32.55 21.62 -12.46
CA HIS A 89 -32.22 21.28 -11.08
C HIS A 89 -33.25 20.29 -10.55
N GLY A 90 -32.87 19.51 -9.55
CA GLY A 90 -33.81 18.70 -8.82
C GLY A 90 -34.58 19.48 -7.73
N PRO A 91 -35.20 18.74 -6.80
CA PRO A 91 -35.34 17.29 -6.84
C PRO A 91 -36.20 16.87 -8.04
N THR A 92 -36.26 15.58 -8.32
CA THR A 92 -37.36 15.03 -9.13
C THR A 92 -38.70 15.34 -8.44
N ARG A 93 -39.81 15.19 -9.17
CA ARG A 93 -41.15 15.48 -8.64
C ARG A 93 -41.59 14.60 -7.46
N ASP A 94 -40.94 13.46 -7.26
CA ASP A 94 -41.13 12.57 -6.10
C ASP A 94 -40.07 12.77 -4.99
N GLY A 95 -39.23 13.81 -5.10
CA GLY A 95 -38.30 14.22 -4.04
C GLY A 95 -36.90 13.61 -4.10
N ARG A 96 -36.58 12.79 -5.10
CA ARG A 96 -35.23 12.21 -5.25
C ARG A 96 -34.23 13.28 -5.67
N LEU A 97 -33.00 13.13 -5.18
CA LEU A 97 -31.88 13.97 -5.56
C LEU A 97 -31.52 13.74 -7.04
N LYS A 98 -31.65 14.80 -7.84
CA LYS A 98 -31.07 14.92 -9.17
C LYS A 98 -30.60 16.38 -9.37
N PRO A 99 -29.65 16.65 -10.28
CA PRO A 99 -28.81 15.69 -11.01
C PRO A 99 -27.91 14.89 -10.05
N ASP A 100 -27.23 13.86 -10.54
CA ASP A 100 -26.31 13.06 -9.70
C ASP A 100 -24.95 13.74 -9.58
N VAL A 101 -24.47 14.35 -10.67
CA VAL A 101 -23.21 15.11 -10.74
C VAL A 101 -23.33 16.27 -11.73
N ALA A 102 -22.36 17.18 -11.75
CA ALA A 102 -22.26 18.26 -12.73
C ALA A 102 -20.98 18.15 -13.57
N ALA A 103 -21.04 18.49 -14.85
CA ALA A 103 -19.89 18.54 -15.74
C ALA A 103 -19.91 19.82 -16.60
N THR A 104 -18.77 20.10 -17.24
CA THR A 104 -18.61 21.24 -18.14
C THR A 104 -19.31 20.96 -19.46
N GLY A 105 -20.18 21.87 -19.89
CA GLY A 105 -20.91 21.72 -21.15
C GLY A 105 -21.25 23.02 -21.86
N ASP A 106 -21.31 24.16 -21.18
CA ASP A 106 -21.41 25.47 -21.85
C ASP A 106 -20.04 25.98 -22.26
N ILE A 107 -20.01 26.55 -23.47
CA ILE A 107 -18.80 27.08 -24.14
C ILE A 107 -17.83 25.95 -24.46
N THR A 108 -18.37 24.83 -24.95
CA THR A 108 -17.58 23.69 -25.40
C THR A 108 -17.45 23.70 -26.92
N PHE A 109 -16.22 23.57 -27.40
CA PHE A 109 -15.94 23.34 -28.81
C PHE A 109 -15.85 21.84 -29.10
N SER A 110 -16.59 21.39 -30.10
CA SER A 110 -16.54 20.00 -30.55
C SER A 110 -16.58 19.93 -32.08
N ALA A 111 -16.29 18.75 -32.63
CA ALA A 111 -16.30 18.52 -34.06
C ALA A 111 -17.68 18.85 -34.65
N GLY A 112 -17.69 19.59 -35.76
CA GLY A 112 -18.90 19.94 -36.50
C GLY A 112 -18.89 19.33 -37.91
N PRO A 113 -20.05 19.09 -38.53
CA PRO A 113 -20.11 18.76 -39.95
C PRO A 113 -19.49 19.87 -40.80
N LEU A 114 -18.69 19.51 -41.81
CA LEU A 114 -17.98 20.48 -42.67
C LEU A 114 -18.92 21.53 -43.29
N ALA A 115 -20.12 21.13 -43.72
CA ALA A 115 -21.10 22.05 -44.27
C ALA A 115 -21.62 23.08 -43.24
N THR A 116 -21.80 22.65 -41.99
CA THR A 116 -22.20 23.54 -40.89
C THR A 116 -21.07 24.49 -40.53
N LEU A 117 -19.83 24.00 -40.45
CA LEU A 117 -18.65 24.81 -40.19
C LEU A 117 -18.45 25.88 -41.27
N ALA A 118 -18.57 25.53 -42.55
CA ALA A 118 -18.49 26.50 -43.64
C ALA A 118 -19.54 27.62 -43.52
N SER A 119 -20.78 27.26 -43.15
CA SER A 119 -21.84 28.24 -42.89
C SER A 119 -21.56 29.12 -41.67
N LEU A 120 -21.07 28.53 -40.57
CA LEU A 120 -20.73 29.27 -39.36
C LEU A 120 -19.53 30.20 -39.57
N ILE A 121 -18.50 29.78 -40.30
CA ILE A 121 -17.36 30.65 -40.63
C ILE A 121 -17.83 31.88 -41.41
N ALA A 122 -18.78 31.71 -42.33
CA ALA A 122 -19.31 32.82 -43.13
C ALA A 122 -20.25 33.76 -42.36
N ASN A 123 -21.09 33.22 -41.47
CA ASN A 123 -22.20 33.98 -40.87
C ASN A 123 -22.06 34.25 -39.36
N GLU A 124 -21.41 33.34 -38.63
CA GLU A 124 -21.25 33.38 -37.17
C GLU A 124 -19.83 32.91 -36.76
N PRO A 125 -18.75 33.55 -37.25
CA PRO A 125 -17.38 33.07 -37.07
C PRO A 125 -16.97 32.96 -35.59
N PHE A 126 -17.58 33.76 -34.72
CA PHE A 126 -17.42 33.69 -33.26
C PHE A 126 -17.86 32.35 -32.64
N LYS A 127 -18.57 31.49 -33.37
CA LYS A 127 -18.94 30.12 -32.94
C LYS A 127 -17.95 29.06 -33.42
N VAL A 128 -16.86 29.41 -34.09
CA VAL A 128 -15.91 28.45 -34.65
C VAL A 128 -14.54 28.67 -34.02
N ALA A 129 -13.87 27.58 -33.63
CA ALA A 129 -12.55 27.64 -33.00
C ALA A 129 -11.45 28.00 -34.02
N PRO A 130 -10.26 28.43 -33.55
CA PRO A 130 -9.09 28.59 -34.40
C PRO A 130 -8.79 27.27 -35.13
N GLY A 131 -8.67 27.34 -36.45
CA GLY A 131 -8.51 26.16 -37.32
C GLY A 131 -9.77 25.69 -38.04
N GLY A 132 -10.95 26.24 -37.73
CA GLY A 132 -12.16 26.06 -38.57
C GLY A 132 -12.84 24.69 -38.49
N MET A 133 -12.37 23.79 -37.62
CA MET A 133 -12.83 22.39 -37.55
C MET A 133 -13.76 22.10 -36.36
N HIS A 134 -13.91 23.03 -35.43
CA HIS A 134 -14.70 22.83 -34.21
C HIS A 134 -15.71 23.98 -34.04
N MET A 135 -16.94 23.63 -33.69
CA MET A 135 -18.01 24.58 -33.41
C MET A 135 -18.33 24.63 -31.93
N ARG A 136 -18.63 25.82 -31.44
CA ARG A 136 -19.05 26.11 -30.08
C ARG A 136 -20.50 25.71 -29.89
N ASN A 137 -20.78 24.92 -28.87
CA ASN A 137 -22.13 24.64 -28.41
C ASN A 137 -22.22 24.74 -26.88
N GLY A 138 -23.40 24.50 -26.33
CA GLY A 138 -23.65 24.57 -24.90
C GLY A 138 -24.82 23.71 -24.45
N GLY A 139 -24.76 23.24 -23.20
CA GLY A 139 -25.90 22.67 -22.51
C GLY A 139 -25.56 21.41 -21.74
N THR A 140 -26.57 20.85 -21.06
CA THR A 140 -26.48 19.51 -20.47
C THR A 140 -26.19 18.44 -21.54
N SER A 141 -26.59 18.66 -22.80
CA SER A 141 -26.20 17.81 -23.94
C SER A 141 -24.69 17.72 -24.17
N MET A 142 -23.93 18.74 -23.77
CA MET A 142 -22.47 18.79 -23.89
C MET A 142 -21.79 18.37 -22.59
N ALA A 143 -22.44 18.57 -21.43
CA ALA A 143 -21.96 18.08 -20.14
C ALA A 143 -22.07 16.55 -20.01
N SER A 144 -23.19 15.95 -20.43
CA SER A 144 -23.41 14.50 -20.38
C SER A 144 -22.31 13.66 -21.02
N PRO A 145 -21.84 13.93 -22.25
CA PRO A 145 -20.77 13.14 -22.87
C PRO A 145 -19.43 13.22 -22.14
N VAL A 146 -19.17 14.26 -21.32
CA VAL A 146 -17.96 14.32 -20.47
C VAL A 146 -18.02 13.25 -19.37
N VAL A 147 -19.19 13.08 -18.75
CA VAL A 147 -19.43 12.01 -17.77
C VAL A 147 -19.43 10.64 -18.46
N THR A 148 -20.04 10.53 -19.65
CA THR A 148 -20.00 9.29 -20.45
C THR A 148 -18.57 8.90 -20.81
N ALA A 149 -17.70 9.85 -21.19
CA ALA A 149 -16.30 9.59 -21.46
C ALA A 149 -15.57 9.07 -20.22
N THR A 150 -15.88 9.61 -19.04
CA THR A 150 -15.32 9.11 -17.77
C THR A 150 -15.76 7.67 -17.50
N ALA A 151 -17.03 7.36 -17.69
CA ALA A 151 -17.55 5.99 -17.57
C ALA A 151 -16.88 5.03 -18.58
N ALA A 152 -16.63 5.48 -19.80
CA ALA A 152 -15.96 4.68 -20.83
C ALA A 152 -14.50 4.38 -20.44
N LEU A 153 -13.75 5.39 -19.98
CA LEU A 153 -12.38 5.19 -19.48
C LEU A 153 -12.35 4.28 -18.26
N TYR A 154 -13.35 4.41 -17.39
CA TYR A 154 -13.50 3.52 -16.23
C TYR A 154 -13.71 2.07 -16.67
N LEU A 155 -14.57 1.82 -17.66
CA LEU A 155 -14.82 0.48 -18.21
C LEU A 155 -13.64 -0.06 -19.02
N GLU A 156 -12.84 0.80 -19.64
CA GLU A 156 -11.57 0.40 -20.27
C GLU A 156 -10.60 -0.12 -19.21
N LYS A 157 -10.48 0.59 -18.07
CA LYS A 157 -9.67 0.14 -16.93
C LYS A 157 -10.26 -1.10 -16.26
N CYS A 158 -11.58 -1.15 -16.09
CA CYS A 158 -12.37 -2.12 -15.35
C CYS A 158 -13.40 -2.81 -16.23
N SER A 159 -12.92 -3.76 -17.04
CA SER A 159 -13.70 -4.39 -18.13
C SER A 159 -14.96 -5.15 -17.69
N ARG A 160 -15.06 -5.52 -16.41
CA ARG A 160 -16.21 -6.25 -15.85
C ARG A 160 -16.94 -5.45 -14.77
N ALA A 161 -16.64 -4.15 -14.63
CA ALA A 161 -17.32 -3.33 -13.66
C ALA A 161 -18.83 -3.26 -13.94
N THR A 162 -19.59 -3.38 -12.87
CA THR A 162 -21.03 -3.17 -12.85
C THR A 162 -21.36 -1.70 -13.01
N HIS A 163 -22.60 -1.41 -13.42
CA HIS A 163 -23.08 -0.03 -13.49
C HIS A 163 -23.07 0.68 -12.13
N LEU A 164 -23.15 -0.08 -11.03
CA LEU A 164 -23.09 0.46 -9.66
C LEU A 164 -21.66 0.93 -9.35
N GLU A 165 -20.65 0.13 -9.66
CA GLU A 165 -19.24 0.51 -9.45
C GLU A 165 -18.86 1.74 -10.28
N VAL A 166 -19.29 1.80 -11.54
CA VAL A 166 -19.08 3.00 -12.39
C VAL A 166 -19.75 4.23 -11.78
N ARG A 167 -20.99 4.08 -11.31
CA ARG A 167 -21.73 5.17 -10.67
C ARG A 167 -21.05 5.62 -9.39
N ASP A 168 -20.70 4.69 -8.51
CA ASP A 168 -20.07 4.99 -7.22
C ASP A 168 -18.69 5.62 -7.40
N ALA A 169 -17.93 5.23 -8.43
CA ALA A 169 -16.68 5.88 -8.79
C ALA A 169 -16.88 7.35 -9.20
N ILE A 170 -17.87 7.64 -10.07
CA ILE A 170 -18.17 9.00 -10.55
C ILE A 170 -18.77 9.87 -9.45
N GLU A 171 -19.74 9.34 -8.71
CA GLU A 171 -20.48 10.04 -7.67
C GLU A 171 -19.66 10.23 -6.39
N GLY A 172 -18.86 9.23 -6.02
CA GLY A 172 -18.05 9.22 -4.79
C GLY A 172 -16.79 10.07 -4.88
N THR A 173 -16.36 10.43 -6.09
CA THR A 173 -15.17 11.27 -6.32
C THR A 173 -15.51 12.68 -6.81
N ALA A 174 -16.78 13.00 -6.97
CA ALA A 174 -17.23 14.34 -7.34
C ALA A 174 -16.72 15.39 -6.33
N ARG A 175 -16.16 16.49 -6.85
CA ARG A 175 -15.53 17.54 -6.02
C ARG A 175 -16.50 18.66 -5.66
N ALA A 176 -16.26 19.20 -4.47
CA ALA A 176 -16.87 20.44 -3.99
C ALA A 176 -15.94 21.63 -4.24
N ASP A 177 -16.52 22.80 -4.45
CA ASP A 177 -15.83 24.09 -4.37
C ASP A 177 -16.78 25.22 -3.93
N ALA A 178 -16.28 26.46 -3.97
CA ALA A 178 -17.00 27.65 -3.55
C ALA A 178 -18.34 27.88 -4.29
N PHE A 179 -18.48 27.40 -5.52
CA PHE A 179 -19.72 27.53 -6.30
C PHE A 179 -20.74 26.45 -5.95
N THR A 180 -20.26 25.26 -5.59
CA THR A 180 -21.14 24.12 -5.28
C THR A 180 -21.89 24.26 -3.97
N GLY A 181 -21.36 25.03 -3.02
CA GLY A 181 -21.89 25.14 -1.66
C GLY A 181 -21.81 23.81 -0.90
N THR A 182 -22.80 23.55 -0.04
CA THR A 182 -22.90 22.27 0.67
C THR A 182 -23.48 21.19 -0.24
N LEU A 183 -22.82 20.04 -0.31
CA LEU A 183 -23.20 18.90 -1.13
C LEU A 183 -23.65 17.71 -0.25
N PRO A 184 -24.53 16.83 -0.77
CA PRO A 184 -25.20 16.95 -2.06
C PRO A 184 -26.32 17.99 -2.06
N ASN A 185 -26.63 18.55 -3.23
CA ASN A 185 -27.77 19.45 -3.41
C ASN A 185 -28.40 19.32 -4.81
N THR A 186 -29.55 19.93 -5.01
CA THR A 186 -30.36 19.77 -6.22
C THR A 186 -29.84 20.54 -7.44
N GLY A 187 -28.86 21.42 -7.26
CA GLY A 187 -28.20 22.12 -8.36
C GLY A 187 -27.03 21.33 -8.93
N TRP A 188 -26.21 20.79 -8.04
CA TRP A 188 -24.91 20.20 -8.34
C TRP A 188 -24.86 18.68 -8.17
N GLY A 189 -25.93 18.06 -7.66
CA GLY A 189 -25.91 16.67 -7.25
C GLY A 189 -24.89 16.46 -6.14
N ARG A 190 -23.96 15.53 -6.35
CA ARG A 190 -22.81 15.29 -5.46
C ARG A 190 -21.61 16.17 -5.74
N GLY A 191 -21.65 17.03 -6.76
CA GLY A 191 -20.59 17.98 -7.06
C GLY A 191 -20.14 17.92 -8.51
N LYS A 192 -18.97 18.52 -8.78
CA LYS A 192 -18.36 18.55 -10.10
C LYS A 192 -17.64 17.24 -10.38
N LEU A 193 -17.84 16.66 -11.56
CA LEU A 193 -17.13 15.47 -12.04
C LEU A 193 -15.62 15.64 -11.89
N ASP A 194 -14.97 14.69 -11.24
CA ASP A 194 -13.52 14.53 -11.21
C ASP A 194 -13.15 13.19 -11.86
N ALA A 195 -12.92 13.24 -13.18
CA ALA A 195 -12.64 12.03 -13.96
C ALA A 195 -11.33 11.36 -13.53
N PHE A 196 -10.32 12.14 -13.12
CA PHE A 196 -9.04 11.58 -12.70
C PHE A 196 -9.19 10.87 -11.35
N ALA A 197 -9.85 11.50 -10.37
CA ALA A 197 -10.15 10.85 -9.10
C ALA A 197 -11.04 9.61 -9.28
N ALA A 198 -12.04 9.66 -10.16
CA ALA A 198 -12.88 8.51 -10.51
C ALA A 198 -12.09 7.35 -11.14
N LEU A 199 -10.93 7.61 -11.76
CA LEU A 199 -10.07 6.57 -12.31
C LEU A 199 -8.99 6.09 -11.33
N VAL A 200 -8.55 6.93 -10.40
CA VAL A 200 -7.38 6.65 -9.54
C VAL A 200 -7.77 6.25 -8.12
N LEU A 201 -8.81 6.86 -7.55
CA LEU A 201 -9.18 6.71 -6.13
C LEU A 201 -10.32 5.71 -5.88
N SER A 202 -11.15 5.43 -6.88
CA SER A 202 -12.30 4.52 -6.76
C SER A 202 -11.90 3.05 -6.63
N ASN A 203 -10.67 2.70 -7.03
CA ASN A 203 -10.14 1.35 -6.97
C ASN A 203 -9.03 1.34 -5.92
N PRO A 204 -8.95 0.32 -5.05
CA PRO A 204 -7.90 0.25 -4.05
C PRO A 204 -6.54 0.32 -4.75
N MET A 205 -5.64 1.19 -4.26
CA MET A 205 -4.26 1.24 -4.74
C MET A 205 -3.69 -0.17 -4.63
N MET A 206 -3.27 -0.71 -5.76
CA MET A 206 -2.79 -2.09 -5.87
C MET A 206 -1.30 -2.08 -5.55
N ASP A 207 -1.00 -1.81 -4.30
CA ASP A 207 0.37 -1.66 -3.81
C ASP A 207 1.03 -3.02 -3.57
N LEU A 208 2.34 -3.05 -3.68
CA LEU A 208 3.16 -4.24 -3.49
C LEU A 208 3.88 -4.14 -2.14
N SER A 209 3.91 -5.24 -1.40
CA SER A 209 4.57 -5.31 -0.09
C SER A 209 5.92 -6.00 -0.20
N VAL A 210 6.96 -5.42 0.42
CA VAL A 210 8.28 -6.03 0.56
C VAL A 210 8.50 -6.37 2.03
N PHE A 211 8.76 -7.64 2.33
CA PHE A 211 9.05 -8.11 3.68
C PHE A 211 10.56 -8.23 3.90
N GLY A 212 11.24 -7.09 3.88
CA GLY A 212 12.69 -6.96 4.01
C GLY A 212 13.19 -5.63 3.44
N ASP A 213 14.48 -5.59 3.10
CA ASP A 213 15.12 -4.44 2.45
C ASP A 213 15.10 -4.62 0.91
N THR A 214 15.25 -3.53 0.17
CA THR A 214 15.49 -3.53 -1.28
C THR A 214 16.98 -3.59 -1.63
N VAL A 215 17.87 -3.46 -0.64
CA VAL A 215 19.28 -3.79 -0.77
C VAL A 215 19.49 -5.26 -0.40
N LEU A 216 19.93 -6.07 -1.36
CA LEU A 216 20.13 -7.51 -1.21
C LEU A 216 21.61 -7.86 -1.26
N CYS A 217 22.08 -8.72 -0.36
CA CYS A 217 23.41 -9.30 -0.49
C CYS A 217 23.40 -10.39 -1.56
N LEU A 218 24.54 -10.61 -2.22
CA LEU A 218 24.65 -11.63 -3.25
C LEU A 218 24.28 -13.02 -2.68
N GLY A 219 23.25 -13.65 -3.26
CA GLY A 219 22.72 -14.94 -2.82
C GLY A 219 21.54 -14.86 -1.85
N ASP A 220 21.22 -13.66 -1.35
CA ASP A 220 20.02 -13.42 -0.55
C ASP A 220 18.80 -13.21 -1.44
N SER A 221 17.62 -13.34 -0.83
CA SER A 221 16.34 -13.04 -1.47
C SER A 221 15.40 -12.41 -0.47
N VAL A 222 14.43 -11.65 -0.97
CA VAL A 222 13.40 -11.01 -0.16
C VAL A 222 12.02 -11.46 -0.59
N LEU A 223 11.15 -11.67 0.38
CA LEU A 223 9.77 -12.04 0.11
C LEU A 223 8.99 -10.79 -0.34
N VAL A 224 8.42 -10.85 -1.54
CA VAL A 224 7.54 -9.81 -2.08
C VAL A 224 6.12 -10.36 -2.22
N SER A 225 5.11 -9.51 -2.00
CA SER A 225 3.70 -9.89 -2.08
C SER A 225 2.89 -8.82 -2.79
N GLY A 226 2.04 -9.25 -3.72
CA GLY A 226 0.96 -8.44 -4.25
C GLY A 226 -0.22 -8.30 -3.26
N PRO A 227 -1.21 -7.45 -3.59
CA PRO A 227 -2.39 -7.26 -2.77
C PRO A 227 -3.26 -8.52 -2.71
N ALA A 228 -4.17 -8.61 -1.75
CA ALA A 228 -5.13 -9.72 -1.67
C ALA A 228 -6.32 -9.51 -2.62
N PHE A 229 -7.10 -10.57 -2.86
CA PHE A 229 -8.36 -10.54 -3.61
C PHE A 229 -8.25 -10.11 -5.09
N MET A 230 -7.10 -10.37 -5.71
CA MET A 230 -6.93 -10.21 -7.16
C MET A 230 -7.20 -11.54 -7.89
N ASP A 231 -7.77 -11.44 -9.09
CA ASP A 231 -7.97 -12.56 -10.01
C ASP A 231 -6.66 -12.98 -10.68
N SER A 232 -5.73 -12.05 -10.91
CA SER A 232 -4.40 -12.36 -11.49
C SER A 232 -3.29 -11.41 -11.05
N TYR A 233 -2.05 -11.87 -11.19
CA TYR A 233 -0.81 -11.14 -10.92
C TYR A 233 0.13 -11.31 -12.11
N LEU A 234 0.85 -10.26 -12.46
CA LEU A 234 1.93 -10.26 -13.43
C LEU A 234 3.03 -9.31 -12.96
N TRP A 235 4.11 -9.89 -12.45
CA TRP A 235 5.29 -9.14 -12.03
C TRP A 235 6.15 -8.79 -13.25
N SER A 236 6.91 -7.69 -13.17
CA SER A 236 7.88 -7.32 -14.22
C SER A 236 9.00 -8.35 -14.39
N SER A 237 9.22 -9.22 -13.39
CA SER A 237 10.09 -10.40 -13.48
C SER A 237 9.53 -11.51 -14.37
N GLY A 238 8.23 -11.49 -14.66
CA GLY A 238 7.49 -12.54 -15.35
C GLY A 238 6.76 -13.51 -14.42
N ASP A 239 6.91 -13.38 -13.10
CA ASP A 239 6.15 -14.18 -12.13
C ASP A 239 4.65 -13.88 -12.19
N THR A 240 3.83 -14.87 -11.85
CA THR A 240 2.35 -14.78 -11.89
C THR A 240 1.66 -15.18 -10.59
N VAL A 241 2.44 -15.43 -9.54
CA VAL A 241 1.95 -15.77 -8.21
C VAL A 241 1.79 -14.52 -7.34
N LYS A 242 0.93 -14.56 -6.33
CA LYS A 242 0.77 -13.44 -5.40
C LYS A 242 2.05 -13.15 -4.61
N VAL A 243 2.78 -14.20 -4.19
CA VAL A 243 3.93 -14.11 -3.28
C VAL A 243 5.08 -14.95 -3.82
N PHE A 244 6.29 -14.39 -3.86
CA PHE A 244 7.51 -15.12 -4.22
C PHE A 244 8.75 -14.47 -3.59
N TYR A 245 9.90 -15.16 -3.68
CA TYR A 245 11.19 -14.63 -3.27
C TYR A 245 11.90 -13.98 -4.46
N HIS A 246 12.24 -12.70 -4.34
CA HIS A 246 12.94 -11.93 -5.36
C HIS A 246 14.43 -11.81 -4.99
N ASP A 247 15.32 -12.12 -5.93
CA ASP A 247 16.77 -12.19 -5.72
C ASP A 247 17.59 -11.47 -6.80
N GLN A 248 16.93 -10.81 -7.75
CA GLN A 248 17.56 -10.10 -8.86
C GLN A 248 17.64 -8.59 -8.58
N PRO A 249 18.70 -7.89 -9.05
CA PRO A 249 18.73 -6.43 -9.03
C PRO A 249 17.85 -5.82 -10.14
N GLY A 250 17.46 -4.57 -9.94
CA GLY A 250 16.74 -3.76 -10.94
C GLY A 250 15.31 -3.40 -10.53
N PRO A 251 14.53 -2.83 -11.48
CA PRO A 251 13.15 -2.43 -11.23
C PRO A 251 12.21 -3.63 -11.10
N LEU A 252 11.44 -3.67 -10.02
CA LEU A 252 10.30 -4.58 -9.87
C LEU A 252 9.00 -3.77 -9.78
N SER A 253 8.02 -4.15 -10.60
CA SER A 253 6.65 -3.65 -10.52
C SER A 253 5.67 -4.79 -10.72
N LEU A 254 4.41 -4.52 -10.39
CA LEU A 254 3.34 -5.50 -10.40
C LEU A 254 2.13 -4.94 -11.15
N VAL A 255 1.60 -5.72 -12.07
CA VAL A 255 0.29 -5.52 -12.68
C VAL A 255 -0.65 -6.58 -12.13
N VAL A 256 -1.84 -6.17 -11.69
CA VAL A 256 -2.89 -7.10 -11.25
C VAL A 256 -4.22 -6.78 -11.89
N VAL A 257 -5.11 -7.78 -11.87
CA VAL A 257 -6.50 -7.66 -12.27
C VAL A 257 -7.38 -8.12 -11.12
N ASP A 258 -8.35 -7.30 -10.70
CA ASP A 258 -9.32 -7.69 -9.67
C ASP A 258 -10.56 -8.39 -10.24
N GLY A 259 -11.51 -8.74 -9.37
CA GLY A 259 -12.78 -9.37 -9.73
C GLY A 259 -13.67 -8.55 -10.67
N SER A 260 -13.51 -7.22 -10.67
CA SER A 260 -14.22 -6.28 -11.55
C SER A 260 -13.47 -6.06 -12.86
N GLY A 261 -12.37 -6.80 -13.07
CA GLY A 261 -11.53 -6.68 -14.26
C GLY A 261 -10.75 -5.37 -14.29
N CYS A 262 -10.59 -4.71 -13.13
CA CYS A 262 -9.82 -3.48 -13.01
C CYS A 262 -8.33 -3.77 -13.07
N LEU A 263 -7.66 -3.12 -14.01
CA LEU A 263 -6.21 -3.07 -14.06
C LEU A 263 -5.68 -2.15 -12.95
N GLY A 264 -4.74 -2.65 -12.16
CA GLY A 264 -3.88 -1.81 -11.32
C GLY A 264 -2.42 -2.10 -11.55
N ILE A 265 -1.63 -1.05 -11.42
CA ILE A 265 -0.19 -1.06 -11.60
C ILE A 265 0.38 -0.50 -10.31
N SER A 266 1.30 -1.22 -9.69
CA SER A 266 2.01 -0.77 -8.50
C SER A 266 3.04 0.31 -8.84
N ASP A 267 3.58 0.96 -7.81
CA ASP A 267 4.83 1.69 -7.95
C ASP A 267 5.98 0.74 -8.36
N THR A 268 7.07 1.32 -8.86
CA THR A 268 8.28 0.57 -9.20
C THR A 268 9.28 0.65 -8.07
N LEU A 269 9.63 -0.48 -7.47
CA LEU A 269 10.70 -0.57 -6.48
C LEU A 269 12.02 -0.90 -7.16
N GLN A 270 13.12 -0.35 -6.64
CA GLN A 270 14.46 -0.59 -7.15
C GLN A 270 15.21 -1.52 -6.20
N PHE A 271 15.56 -2.70 -6.69
CA PHE A 271 16.40 -3.64 -5.97
C PHE A 271 17.87 -3.46 -6.34
N VAL A 272 18.73 -3.40 -5.34
CA VAL A 272 20.18 -3.26 -5.53
C VAL A 272 20.85 -4.49 -4.93
N GLN A 273 21.64 -5.18 -5.73
CA GLN A 273 22.43 -6.31 -5.25
C GLN A 273 23.86 -5.86 -4.94
N VAL A 274 24.33 -6.18 -3.75
CA VAL A 274 25.67 -5.81 -3.25
C VAL A 274 26.48 -7.07 -2.95
N ALA A 275 27.76 -7.06 -3.33
CA ALA A 275 28.66 -8.14 -2.96
C ALA A 275 28.93 -8.13 -1.44
N PRO A 276 29.02 -9.29 -0.78
CA PRO A 276 29.38 -9.34 0.63
C PRO A 276 30.76 -8.69 0.86
N PRO A 277 31.00 -8.13 2.07
CA PRO A 277 32.30 -7.56 2.39
C PRO A 277 33.40 -8.64 2.27
N PRO A 278 34.66 -8.24 2.01
CA PRO A 278 35.79 -9.17 2.06
C PRO A 278 35.82 -9.91 3.40
N ALA A 279 36.19 -11.19 3.37
CA ALA A 279 36.32 -11.99 4.59
C ALA A 279 37.27 -11.30 5.58
N PRO A 280 36.86 -11.09 6.84
CA PRO A 280 37.71 -10.46 7.83
C PRO A 280 38.91 -11.35 8.18
N ALA A 281 40.07 -10.74 8.39
CA ALA A 281 41.24 -11.44 8.89
C ALA A 281 41.31 -11.34 10.42
N ILE A 282 41.63 -12.44 11.09
CA ILE A 282 41.90 -12.46 12.54
C ILE A 282 43.42 -12.41 12.76
N THR A 283 43.87 -11.43 13.54
CA THR A 283 45.24 -11.36 14.06
C THR A 283 45.23 -11.73 15.54
N GLN A 284 46.11 -12.65 15.95
CA GLN A 284 46.26 -13.05 17.35
C GLN A 284 47.48 -12.37 17.97
N ASN A 285 47.29 -11.70 19.11
CA ASN A 285 48.35 -11.16 19.95
C ASN A 285 48.20 -11.67 21.40
N GLY A 286 48.87 -12.79 21.71
CA GLY A 286 48.67 -13.50 22.98
C GLY A 286 47.26 -14.09 23.08
N SER A 287 46.50 -13.68 24.09
CA SER A 287 45.08 -14.04 24.26
C SER A 287 44.11 -13.08 23.58
N LEU A 288 44.57 -11.96 23.00
CA LEU A 288 43.70 -11.02 22.30
C LEU A 288 43.61 -11.37 20.81
N LEU A 289 42.39 -11.58 20.33
CA LEU A 289 42.07 -11.67 18.90
C LEU A 289 41.56 -10.32 18.42
N GLU A 290 41.99 -9.90 17.25
CA GLU A 290 41.56 -8.68 16.60
C GLU A 290 41.13 -8.97 15.17
N SER A 291 39.92 -8.52 14.81
CA SER A 291 39.39 -8.59 13.45
C SER A 291 39.77 -7.36 12.63
N SER A 292 39.67 -7.44 11.31
CA SER A 292 39.74 -6.25 10.44
C SER A 292 38.60 -5.26 10.72
N SER A 293 38.77 -3.99 10.33
CA SER A 293 37.75 -2.95 10.53
C SER A 293 36.44 -3.26 9.77
N ALA A 294 35.31 -3.15 10.46
CA ALA A 294 33.95 -3.34 9.96
C ALA A 294 32.95 -2.53 10.80
N LEU A 295 31.67 -2.50 10.40
CA LEU A 295 30.65 -1.73 11.12
C LEU A 295 30.20 -2.44 12.41
N ALA A 296 30.08 -3.76 12.37
CA ALA A 296 29.68 -4.57 13.52
C ALA A 296 30.36 -5.94 13.50
N TYR A 297 30.43 -6.57 14.67
CA TYR A 297 31.11 -7.85 14.90
C TYR A 297 30.22 -8.80 15.71
N GLN A 298 30.41 -10.09 15.50
CA GLN A 298 29.93 -11.15 16.38
C GLN A 298 30.95 -12.29 16.38
N TRP A 299 31.56 -12.55 17.55
CA TRP A 299 32.50 -13.66 17.70
C TRP A 299 31.79 -14.99 17.94
N PHE A 300 32.36 -16.07 17.42
CA PHE A 300 31.88 -17.44 17.58
C PHE A 300 32.95 -18.33 18.18
N PHE A 301 32.53 -19.29 19.00
CA PHE A 301 33.37 -20.35 19.54
C PHE A 301 32.73 -21.71 19.24
N GLU A 302 33.47 -22.60 18.57
CA GLU A 302 32.97 -23.93 18.16
C GLU A 302 31.60 -23.86 17.46
N GLY A 303 31.41 -22.86 16.58
CA GLY A 303 30.18 -22.63 15.82
C GLY A 303 29.03 -21.96 16.59
N THR A 304 29.21 -21.65 17.87
CA THR A 304 28.18 -20.99 18.70
C THR A 304 28.52 -19.51 18.92
N PRO A 305 27.57 -18.57 18.76
CA PRO A 305 27.83 -17.16 19.01
C PRO A 305 28.16 -16.92 20.48
N ILE A 306 29.21 -16.14 20.73
CA ILE A 306 29.61 -15.72 22.08
C ILE A 306 28.79 -14.49 22.46
N GLY A 307 27.88 -14.65 23.42
CA GLY A 307 27.02 -13.56 23.88
C GLY A 307 27.81 -12.34 24.35
N GLY A 308 27.51 -11.17 23.78
CA GLY A 308 28.14 -9.89 24.11
C GLY A 308 29.50 -9.64 23.46
N ALA A 309 30.05 -10.58 22.70
CA ALA A 309 31.30 -10.40 21.98
C ALA A 309 31.07 -9.69 20.64
N ASN A 310 30.78 -8.37 20.72
CA ASN A 310 30.42 -7.53 19.58
C ASN A 310 31.46 -6.47 19.23
N ASP A 311 32.60 -6.48 19.90
CA ASP A 311 33.73 -5.59 19.64
C ASP A 311 34.66 -6.16 18.57
N GLN A 312 35.45 -5.28 17.93
CA GLN A 312 36.48 -5.67 16.96
C GLN A 312 37.51 -6.65 17.56
N THR A 313 37.71 -6.57 18.87
CA THR A 313 38.64 -7.41 19.60
C THR A 313 37.91 -8.37 20.55
N TYR A 314 38.47 -9.56 20.76
CA TYR A 314 37.98 -10.53 21.73
C TYR A 314 39.13 -11.16 22.51
N THR A 315 39.03 -11.19 23.85
CA THR A 315 40.00 -11.89 24.70
C THR A 315 39.59 -13.36 24.84
N VAL A 316 40.48 -14.26 24.43
CA VAL A 316 40.30 -15.71 24.42
C VAL A 316 40.21 -16.25 25.84
N ASP A 317 39.10 -16.91 26.12
CA ASP A 317 38.84 -17.56 27.42
C ASP A 317 39.25 -19.05 27.42
N PHE A 318 39.13 -19.72 26.25
CA PHE A 318 39.30 -21.18 26.13
C PHE A 318 40.11 -21.54 24.90
N THR A 319 40.84 -22.65 25.00
CA THR A 319 41.42 -23.31 23.83
C THR A 319 40.32 -23.86 22.92
N GLY A 320 40.39 -23.54 21.63
CA GLY A 320 39.47 -24.06 20.61
C GLY A 320 39.38 -23.17 19.37
N ASN A 321 38.35 -23.43 18.56
CA ASN A 321 38.11 -22.75 17.31
C ASN A 321 37.31 -21.46 17.48
N TYR A 322 37.87 -20.35 17.00
CA TYR A 322 37.21 -19.05 16.94
C TYR A 322 37.10 -18.56 15.50
N TYR A 323 36.00 -17.89 15.19
CA TYR A 323 35.88 -17.06 14.00
C TYR A 323 35.01 -15.85 14.33
N VAL A 324 35.06 -14.83 13.49
CA VAL A 324 34.26 -13.61 13.64
C VAL A 324 33.42 -13.39 12.39
N GLN A 325 32.15 -13.07 12.60
CA GLN A 325 31.28 -12.54 11.56
C GLN A 325 31.33 -11.02 11.64
N ILE A 326 31.52 -10.37 10.49
CA ILE A 326 31.39 -8.92 10.37
C ILE A 326 30.15 -8.55 9.58
N THR A 327 29.64 -7.35 9.82
CA THR A 327 28.58 -6.71 9.02
C THR A 327 29.10 -5.40 8.43
N ASP A 328 28.78 -5.13 7.17
CA ASP A 328 29.13 -3.87 6.49
C ASP A 328 28.02 -2.80 6.62
N THR A 329 28.20 -1.67 5.96
CA THR A 329 27.22 -0.56 5.96
C THR A 329 25.94 -0.87 5.19
N ASN A 330 25.94 -1.88 4.33
CA ASN A 330 24.78 -2.33 3.56
C ASN A 330 24.04 -3.48 4.27
N GLY A 331 24.47 -3.88 5.46
CA GLY A 331 23.90 -4.99 6.22
C GLY A 331 24.41 -6.38 5.78
N CYS A 332 25.33 -6.45 4.82
CA CYS A 332 25.88 -7.71 4.34
C CYS A 332 26.94 -8.27 5.28
N THR A 333 26.96 -9.60 5.41
CA THR A 333 27.85 -10.28 6.37
C THR A 333 28.92 -11.13 5.68
N ALA A 334 30.06 -11.27 6.35
CA ALA A 334 31.11 -12.20 5.97
C ALA A 334 31.77 -12.80 7.21
N ASN A 335 32.16 -14.08 7.12
CA ASN A 335 32.86 -14.78 8.18
C ASN A 335 34.37 -14.79 7.89
N SER A 336 35.19 -14.70 8.93
CA SER A 336 36.62 -15.00 8.84
C SER A 336 36.86 -16.49 8.60
N ASP A 337 38.09 -16.81 8.24
CA ASP A 337 38.61 -18.17 8.44
C ASP A 337 38.54 -18.55 9.93
N THR A 338 38.44 -19.85 10.20
CA THR A 338 38.46 -20.37 11.58
C THR A 338 39.90 -20.43 12.08
N LEU A 339 40.16 -19.78 13.22
CA LEU A 339 41.44 -19.79 13.91
C LEU A 339 41.38 -20.69 15.15
N PHE A 340 42.24 -21.70 15.21
CA PHE A 340 42.44 -22.49 16.41
C PHE A 340 43.41 -21.77 17.36
N VAL A 341 42.95 -21.47 18.58
CA VAL A 341 43.71 -20.73 19.57
C VAL A 341 43.97 -21.60 20.80
N LEU A 342 45.21 -21.58 21.31
CA LEU A 342 45.56 -22.13 22.62
C LEU A 342 45.45 -21.03 23.67
N ALA A 343 44.61 -21.22 24.70
CA ALA A 343 44.54 -20.30 25.82
C ALA A 343 45.80 -20.45 26.69
N THR A 344 46.70 -19.47 26.68
CA THR A 344 47.87 -19.45 27.58
C THR A 344 47.44 -19.01 28.97
N ALA A 345 46.95 -19.94 29.78
CA ALA A 345 46.86 -19.77 31.23
C ALA A 345 48.05 -20.49 31.88
N VAL A 346 49.09 -19.74 32.27
CA VAL A 346 50.08 -20.20 33.23
C VAL A 346 49.58 -19.83 34.61
N GLU A 347 48.83 -20.73 35.23
CA GLU A 347 48.88 -20.88 36.68
C GLU A 347 48.84 -22.37 37.04
N GLN A 348 49.82 -22.76 37.85
CA GLN A 348 50.01 -24.11 38.34
C GLN A 348 48.87 -24.43 39.31
N VAL A 349 47.82 -25.13 38.84
CA VAL A 349 46.72 -25.56 39.69
C VAL A 349 47.19 -26.73 40.57
N ALA A 350 47.45 -26.42 41.84
CA ALA A 350 47.46 -27.39 42.92
C ALA A 350 46.06 -27.47 43.52
N GLY A 351 45.28 -28.52 43.19
CA GLY A 351 43.99 -28.76 43.84
C GLY A 351 43.05 -29.63 43.01
N THR A 352 42.90 -30.88 43.43
CA THR A 352 42.14 -31.95 42.78
C THR A 352 40.64 -31.91 43.11
N GLU A 353 39.82 -31.90 42.04
CA GLU A 353 38.36 -32.14 41.96
C GLU A 353 37.36 -30.99 42.28
N LEU A 354 36.29 -30.96 41.47
CA LEU A 354 35.12 -30.06 41.53
C LEU A 354 34.08 -30.58 42.53
N SER A 355 33.62 -29.75 43.48
CA SER A 355 32.56 -30.15 44.42
C SER A 355 31.19 -29.64 43.96
N LEU A 356 30.20 -30.55 43.90
CA LEU A 356 28.81 -30.24 43.56
C LEU A 356 27.91 -30.52 44.75
N ARG A 357 27.14 -29.51 45.19
CA ARG A 357 26.25 -29.64 46.35
C ARG A 357 24.93 -28.89 46.15
N PRO A 358 23.78 -29.45 46.54
CA PRO A 358 23.56 -30.85 46.86
C PRO A 358 23.49 -31.70 45.56
N SER A 359 24.03 -32.90 45.59
CA SER A 359 23.75 -33.94 44.59
C SER A 359 23.21 -35.15 45.35
N PRO A 360 21.91 -35.51 45.22
CA PRO A 360 20.89 -34.98 44.30
C PRO A 360 20.39 -33.55 44.61
N THR A 361 19.90 -32.83 43.59
CA THR A 361 19.30 -31.47 43.71
C THR A 361 17.83 -31.43 43.26
N GLU A 362 17.03 -30.55 43.88
CA GLU A 362 15.65 -30.20 43.49
C GLU A 362 15.56 -28.96 42.56
N GLY A 363 16.69 -28.41 42.13
CA GLY A 363 16.72 -27.34 41.13
C GLY A 363 17.96 -26.46 41.21
N LEU A 364 18.45 -26.15 42.42
CA LEU A 364 19.61 -25.30 42.59
C LEU A 364 20.86 -26.12 42.92
N LEU A 365 21.93 -25.93 42.14
CA LEU A 365 23.22 -26.59 42.33
C LEU A 365 24.29 -25.55 42.68
N PHE A 366 24.96 -25.73 43.82
CA PHE A 366 26.15 -24.98 44.19
C PHE A 366 27.39 -25.70 43.66
N VAL A 367 28.24 -24.95 42.99
CA VAL A 367 29.45 -25.43 42.33
C VAL A 367 30.64 -24.72 42.96
N ASP A 368 31.46 -25.46 43.70
CA ASP A 368 32.69 -24.94 44.29
C ASP A 368 33.86 -25.26 43.37
N LEU A 369 34.55 -24.21 42.91
CA LEU A 369 35.73 -24.32 42.05
C LEU A 369 36.99 -24.57 42.90
N PRO A 370 37.93 -25.41 42.43
CA PRO A 370 39.25 -25.51 43.04
C PRO A 370 39.96 -24.15 43.08
N ALA A 371 40.79 -23.89 44.09
CA ALA A 371 41.45 -22.60 44.29
C ALA A 371 42.34 -22.20 43.08
N GLY A 372 42.26 -20.93 42.67
CA GLY A 372 42.92 -20.38 41.47
C GLY A 372 41.89 -19.74 40.55
N GLY A 373 41.39 -18.57 40.96
CA GLY A 373 40.27 -17.89 40.30
C GLY A 373 40.63 -17.46 38.89
N THR A 374 40.20 -18.24 37.91
CA THR A 374 40.24 -17.93 36.48
C THR A 374 38.80 -17.89 35.97
N ALA A 375 38.52 -17.07 34.96
CA ALA A 375 37.19 -17.03 34.36
C ALA A 375 36.82 -18.41 33.78
N ALA A 376 35.70 -18.98 34.23
CA ALA A 376 35.30 -20.34 33.87
C ALA A 376 34.00 -20.35 33.04
N ARG A 377 33.89 -21.26 32.08
CA ARG A 377 32.60 -21.60 31.44
C ARG A 377 32.14 -22.96 31.92
N TRP A 378 30.83 -23.09 32.06
CA TRP A 378 30.22 -24.33 32.47
C TRP A 378 29.12 -24.74 31.49
N TRP A 379 28.97 -26.05 31.34
CA TRP A 379 27.94 -26.69 30.53
C TRP A 379 27.28 -27.78 31.36
N VAL A 380 25.95 -27.77 31.40
CA VAL A 380 25.16 -28.91 31.83
C VAL A 380 24.88 -29.76 30.60
N ARG A 381 25.22 -31.04 30.66
CA ARG A 381 24.98 -32.01 29.59
C ARG A 381 24.05 -33.11 30.05
N ASP A 382 23.15 -33.55 29.17
CA ASP A 382 22.31 -34.72 29.41
C ASP A 382 23.10 -36.04 29.29
N ALA A 383 22.45 -37.17 29.56
CA ALA A 383 23.06 -38.50 29.47
C ALA A 383 23.55 -38.88 28.06
N LEU A 384 23.13 -38.15 27.02
CA LEU A 384 23.56 -38.32 25.63
C LEU A 384 24.71 -37.37 25.25
N GLY A 385 25.17 -36.51 26.17
CA GLY A 385 26.25 -35.55 25.96
C GLY A 385 25.82 -34.22 25.33
N ARG A 386 24.51 -34.02 25.08
CA ARG A 386 23.97 -32.77 24.52
C ARG A 386 23.99 -31.68 25.58
N VAL A 387 24.41 -30.48 25.22
CA VAL A 387 24.37 -29.30 26.10
C VAL A 387 22.92 -28.88 26.29
N VAL A 388 22.44 -28.84 27.53
CA VAL A 388 21.09 -28.38 27.89
C VAL A 388 21.08 -27.01 28.57
N GLN A 389 22.22 -26.58 29.11
CA GLN A 389 22.40 -25.26 29.71
C GLN A 389 23.88 -24.89 29.74
N GLN A 390 24.21 -23.61 29.70
CA GLN A 390 25.58 -23.13 29.81
C GLN A 390 25.66 -21.73 30.42
N GLY A 391 26.83 -21.34 30.92
CA GLY A 391 27.06 -20.00 31.44
C GLY A 391 28.54 -19.70 31.65
N ARG A 392 28.81 -18.49 32.17
CA ARG A 392 30.15 -17.99 32.50
C ARG A 392 30.21 -17.57 33.96
N VAL A 393 31.37 -17.74 34.55
CA VAL A 393 31.73 -17.31 35.90
C VAL A 393 32.91 -16.35 35.77
N ALA A 394 32.79 -15.18 36.39
CA ALA A 394 33.84 -14.18 36.39
C ALA A 394 35.05 -14.63 37.21
N GLU A 395 36.21 -14.04 36.93
CA GLU A 395 37.44 -14.29 37.66
C GLU A 395 37.29 -13.98 39.16
N GLY A 396 37.94 -14.77 40.03
CA GLY A 396 37.89 -14.60 41.48
C GLY A 396 36.65 -15.15 42.19
N VAL A 397 35.68 -15.74 41.47
CA VAL A 397 34.49 -16.37 42.08
C VAL A 397 34.79 -17.83 42.44
N GLY A 398 34.87 -18.13 43.74
CA GLY A 398 35.16 -19.48 44.24
C GLY A 398 33.95 -20.43 44.26
N THR A 399 32.74 -19.90 44.35
CA THR A 399 31.49 -20.68 44.35
C THR A 399 30.42 -19.96 43.53
N PHE A 400 29.72 -20.68 42.67
CA PHE A 400 28.59 -20.15 41.89
C PHE A 400 27.38 -21.08 41.90
N GLN A 401 26.22 -20.56 41.50
CA GLN A 401 24.96 -21.29 41.46
C GLN A 401 24.55 -21.59 40.01
N VAL A 402 24.07 -22.80 39.79
CA VAL A 402 23.44 -23.23 38.54
C VAL A 402 22.00 -23.65 38.86
N ASP A 403 21.04 -22.93 38.28
CA ASP A 403 19.63 -23.29 38.37
C ASP A 403 19.27 -24.24 37.23
N VAL A 404 19.04 -25.51 37.58
CA VAL A 404 18.58 -26.60 36.72
C VAL A 404 17.12 -26.95 37.00
N SER A 405 16.34 -26.04 37.60
CA SER A 405 14.95 -26.28 37.96
C SER A 405 14.08 -26.63 36.76
N GLU A 406 14.36 -26.04 35.60
CA GLU A 406 13.68 -26.26 34.31
C GLU A 406 14.11 -27.56 33.59
N GLN A 407 15.14 -28.25 34.09
CA GLN A 407 15.62 -29.50 33.48
C GLN A 407 14.83 -30.71 34.00
N ALA A 408 14.58 -31.68 33.12
CA ALA A 408 13.86 -32.90 33.45
C ALA A 408 14.58 -33.74 34.53
N THR A 409 13.84 -34.64 35.18
CA THR A 409 14.39 -35.59 36.14
C THR A 409 15.39 -36.53 35.48
N GLY A 410 16.62 -36.60 35.98
CA GLY A 410 17.65 -37.39 35.31
C GLY A 410 19.08 -37.18 35.81
N THR A 411 19.99 -37.94 35.22
CA THR A 411 21.43 -37.82 35.47
C THR A 411 22.04 -36.85 34.47
N TYR A 412 22.78 -35.87 34.98
CA TYR A 412 23.45 -34.85 34.19
C TYR A 412 24.93 -34.80 34.51
N LEU A 413 25.70 -34.27 33.56
CA LEU A 413 27.12 -33.98 33.73
C LEU A 413 27.29 -32.46 33.74
N LEU A 414 27.87 -31.92 34.82
CA LEU A 414 28.38 -30.56 34.80
C LEU A 414 29.84 -30.59 34.37
N GLU A 415 30.12 -29.99 33.23
CA GLU A 415 31.46 -29.73 32.73
C GLU A 415 31.82 -28.28 33.02
N VAL A 416 32.94 -28.05 33.69
CA VAL A 416 33.50 -26.71 33.89
C VAL A 416 34.88 -26.65 33.27
N ARG A 417 35.14 -25.62 32.47
CA ARG A 417 36.46 -25.34 31.91
C ARG A 417 36.95 -24.00 32.41
N SER A 418 38.26 -23.93 32.67
CA SER A 418 38.97 -22.69 32.97
C SER A 418 40.39 -22.77 32.42
N GLY A 419 40.73 -21.97 31.40
CA GLY A 419 41.98 -22.14 30.66
C GLY A 419 42.13 -23.55 30.06
N GLU A 420 43.23 -24.25 30.39
CA GLU A 420 43.44 -25.67 30.04
C GLU A 420 42.77 -26.67 30.99
N ALA A 421 42.32 -26.21 32.16
CA ALA A 421 41.72 -27.07 33.17
C ALA A 421 40.29 -27.45 32.77
N ARG A 422 40.00 -28.75 32.84
CA ARG A 422 38.66 -29.31 32.62
C ARG A 422 38.27 -30.15 33.81
N TRP A 423 37.17 -29.78 34.46
CA TRP A 423 36.54 -30.57 35.50
C TRP A 423 35.20 -31.08 35.02
N MET A 424 34.88 -32.31 35.38
CA MET A 424 33.57 -32.88 35.13
C MET A 424 33.08 -33.54 36.40
N SER A 425 31.83 -33.28 36.76
CA SER A 425 31.19 -33.97 37.88
C SER A 425 29.75 -34.28 37.53
N ARG A 426 29.30 -35.44 38.00
CA ARG A 426 27.96 -35.97 37.73
C ARG A 426 27.03 -35.56 38.87
N PHE A 427 25.83 -35.10 38.52
CA PHE A 427 24.79 -34.84 39.50
C PHE A 427 23.44 -35.44 39.07
N LEU A 428 22.56 -35.61 40.05
CA LEU A 428 21.21 -36.12 39.85
C LEU A 428 20.20 -34.99 40.08
N ARG A 429 19.36 -34.70 39.08
CA ARG A 429 18.18 -33.85 39.18
C ARG A 429 16.98 -34.72 39.55
N ARG A 430 16.33 -34.44 40.69
CA ARG A 430 15.15 -35.16 41.19
C ARG A 430 13.83 -34.49 40.85
#